data_AF-A0A920SV42-F1
#
_entry.id   AF-A0A920SV42-F1
#
_cell.length_a   1.000
_cell.length_b   1.000
_cell.length_c   1.000
_cell.angle_alpha   90.00
_cell.angle_beta   90.00
_cell.angle_gamma   90.00
#
_symmetry.space_group_name_H-M   'P 1'
#
loop_
_entity.id
_entity.type
_entity.pdbx_description
1 polymer ?
#
loop_
_entity_poly.entity_id
_entity_poly.type
_entity_poly.pdbx_seq_one_letter_code
_entity_poly.pdbx_strand_id
1 'polypeptide(L)'
;MHAATLELHWLTAIRTLCDGMIERFWDEEDNAFYDTPNDGEALIFRPRDPLDNATPSGASLASELLIRAGYIFDNDRYNELALSSFERDGDALMRFGPAFGRMLSVADRSLAPPL
;
A
#
# COMPACT_ATOMS: atom_id res chain seq x y z
N MET A 1 -12.31 -3.74 11.27
CA MET A 1 -13.38 -4.51 11.94
C MET A 1 -12.85 -5.49 12.98
N HIS A 2 -11.81 -6.29 12.68
CA HIS A 2 -11.16 -7.15 13.70
C HIS A 2 -10.87 -6.43 15.02
N ALA A 3 -10.19 -5.29 15.01
CA ALA A 3 -9.82 -4.55 16.23
C ALA A 3 -11.01 -4.15 17.13
N ALA A 4 -12.23 -4.05 16.58
CA ALA A 4 -13.43 -3.69 17.33
C ALA A 4 -14.30 -4.90 17.71
N THR A 5 -14.18 -6.02 16.99
CA THR A 5 -15.09 -7.19 17.10
C THR A 5 -14.40 -8.45 17.59
N LEU A 6 -13.07 -8.53 17.45
CA LEU A 6 -12.23 -9.71 17.69
C LEU A 6 -12.62 -10.96 16.88
N GLU A 7 -13.40 -10.79 15.81
CA GLU A 7 -13.80 -11.91 14.95
C GLU A 7 -12.67 -12.28 13.97
N LEU A 8 -12.17 -13.51 14.07
CA LEU A 8 -11.03 -14.00 13.31
C LEU A 8 -11.22 -13.98 11.79
N HIS A 9 -12.46 -14.06 11.29
CA HIS A 9 -12.71 -14.06 9.85
C HIS A 9 -12.23 -12.75 9.18
N TRP A 10 -12.18 -11.65 9.94
CA TRP A 10 -11.61 -10.39 9.45
C TRP A 10 -10.10 -10.49 9.23
N LEU A 11 -9.38 -11.30 10.00
CA LEU A 11 -7.95 -11.54 9.77
C LEU A 11 -7.73 -12.32 8.47
N THR A 12 -8.55 -13.35 8.24
CA THR A 12 -8.53 -14.08 6.97
C THR A 12 -8.81 -13.16 5.80
N ALA A 13 -9.82 -12.30 5.91
CA ALA A 13 -10.16 -11.33 4.87
C ALA A 13 -9.01 -10.33 4.59
N ILE A 14 -8.31 -9.85 5.62
CA ILE A 14 -7.14 -8.97 5.44
C ILE A 14 -6.06 -9.70 4.65
N ARG A 15 -5.70 -10.93 5.04
CA ARG A 15 -4.66 -11.70 4.34
C ARG A 15 -5.03 -11.95 2.88
N THR A 16 -6.26 -12.39 2.61
CA THR A 16 -6.74 -12.58 1.23
C THR A 16 -6.69 -11.29 0.42
N LEU A 17 -7.05 -10.15 1.02
CA LEU A 17 -6.99 -8.85 0.35
C LEU A 17 -5.54 -8.44 0.06
N CYS A 18 -4.62 -8.56 1.02
CA CYS A 18 -3.21 -8.23 0.84
C CYS A 18 -2.59 -9.08 -0.28
N ASP A 19 -2.74 -10.41 -0.19
CA ASP A 19 -2.12 -11.33 -1.14
C ASP A 19 -2.69 -11.13 -2.55
N GLY A 20 -4.01 -10.99 -2.67
CA GLY A 20 -4.66 -10.75 -3.96
C GLY A 20 -4.35 -9.38 -4.56
N MET A 21 -4.14 -8.36 -3.73
CA MET A 21 -3.71 -7.02 -4.13
C MET A 21 -2.27 -7.02 -4.64
N ILE A 22 -1.34 -7.65 -3.89
CA ILE A 22 0.06 -7.79 -4.31
C ILE A 22 0.13 -8.56 -5.63
N GLU A 23 -0.52 -9.71 -5.72
CA GLU A 23 -0.50 -10.57 -6.91
C GLU A 23 -0.90 -9.83 -8.20
N ARG A 24 -1.93 -8.98 -8.11
CA ARG A 24 -2.53 -8.34 -9.29
C ARG A 24 -1.99 -6.95 -9.58
N PHE A 25 -1.69 -6.16 -8.56
CA PHE A 25 -1.46 -4.72 -8.71
C PHE A 25 -0.02 -4.30 -8.44
N TRP A 26 0.78 -5.12 -7.77
CA TRP A 26 2.21 -4.85 -7.59
C TRP A 26 2.99 -5.14 -8.86
N ASP A 27 3.94 -4.27 -9.17
CA ASP A 27 4.93 -4.47 -10.21
C ASP A 27 6.34 -4.50 -9.56
N GLU A 28 7.02 -5.64 -9.67
CA GLU A 28 8.33 -5.88 -9.06
C GLU A 28 9.45 -5.12 -9.81
N GLU A 29 9.27 -4.75 -11.08
CA GLU A 29 10.27 -3.99 -11.85
C GLU A 29 10.23 -2.51 -11.45
N ASP A 30 9.02 -1.95 -11.30
CA ASP A 30 8.82 -0.55 -10.93
C ASP A 30 8.77 -0.28 -9.43
N ASN A 31 8.69 -1.33 -8.61
CA ASN A 31 8.45 -1.26 -7.17
C ASN A 31 7.23 -0.39 -6.83
N ALA A 32 6.12 -0.63 -7.53
CA ALA A 32 4.94 0.22 -7.44
C ALA A 32 3.62 -0.54 -7.58
N PHE A 33 2.59 -0.01 -6.92
CA PHE A 33 1.20 -0.37 -7.17
C PHE A 33 0.63 0.41 -8.35
N TYR A 34 -0.10 -0.29 -9.21
CA TYR A 34 -0.81 0.24 -10.37
C TYR A 34 -2.32 0.24 -10.16
N ASP A 35 -3.04 1.06 -10.95
CA ASP A 35 -4.50 1.18 -10.85
C ASP A 35 -5.26 0.10 -11.63
N THR A 36 -4.53 -0.70 -12.42
CA THR A 36 -5.10 -1.83 -13.18
C THR A 36 -4.36 -3.12 -12.83
N PRO A 37 -5.04 -4.27 -12.86
CA PRO A 37 -4.40 -5.54 -12.59
C PRO A 37 -3.47 -5.96 -13.75
N ASN A 38 -2.46 -6.77 -13.46
CA ASN A 38 -1.47 -7.28 -14.41
C ASN A 38 -2.04 -8.35 -15.37
N ASP A 39 -3.15 -8.97 -15.01
CA ASP A 39 -3.91 -9.94 -15.82
C ASP A 39 -5.14 -9.31 -16.52
N GLY A 40 -5.24 -7.97 -16.48
CA GLY A 40 -6.30 -7.21 -17.12
C GLY A 40 -6.15 -7.05 -18.64
N GLU A 41 -6.98 -6.17 -19.20
CA GLU A 41 -6.84 -5.77 -20.61
C GLU A 41 -5.42 -5.21 -20.87
N ALA A 42 -4.80 -5.65 -21.96
CA ALA A 42 -3.50 -5.15 -22.37
C ALA A 42 -3.64 -3.69 -22.88
N LEU A 43 -3.46 -2.74 -21.97
CA LEU A 43 -3.45 -1.32 -22.28
C LEU A 43 -2.09 -0.89 -22.88
N ILE A 44 -2.12 0.11 -23.77
CA ILE A 44 -0.89 0.70 -24.35
C ILE A 44 0.01 1.28 -23.23
N PHE A 45 -0.61 1.82 -22.19
CA PHE A 45 0.04 2.32 -20.99
C PHE A 45 -0.76 1.89 -19.77
N ARG A 46 -0.10 1.31 -18.78
CA ARG A 46 -0.72 0.91 -17.51
C ARG A 46 -0.79 2.13 -16.60
N PRO A 47 -1.99 2.65 -16.25
CA PRO A 47 -2.09 3.86 -15.46
C PRO A 47 -1.67 3.65 -14.01
N ARG A 48 -1.06 4.70 -13.44
CA ARG A 48 -0.67 4.79 -12.04
C ARG A 48 -0.78 6.26 -11.60
N ASP A 49 -1.64 6.55 -10.64
CA ASP A 49 -1.67 7.83 -9.94
C ASP A 49 -1.26 7.67 -8.47
N PRO A 50 -0.01 8.01 -8.10
CA PRO A 50 0.44 7.92 -6.72
C PRO A 50 -0.03 9.10 -5.84
N LEU A 51 -0.62 10.15 -6.43
CA LEU A 51 -0.91 11.39 -5.73
C LEU A 51 -2.18 11.28 -4.85
N ASP A 52 -2.05 11.70 -3.61
CA ASP A 52 -3.19 11.90 -2.72
C ASP A 52 -3.86 13.24 -3.04
N ASN A 53 -5.09 13.18 -3.56
CA ASN A 53 -5.90 14.36 -3.86
C ASN A 53 -7.07 14.46 -2.85
N ALA A 54 -8.29 14.78 -3.32
CA ALA A 54 -9.49 14.74 -2.49
C ALA A 54 -9.72 13.36 -1.83
N THR A 55 -9.22 12.30 -2.46
CA THR A 55 -9.16 10.95 -1.90
C THR A 55 -7.70 10.46 -1.86
N PRO A 56 -7.35 9.60 -0.89
CA PRO A 56 -6.07 8.89 -0.91
C PRO A 56 -5.88 8.10 -2.21
N SER A 57 -4.64 8.01 -2.68
CA SER A 57 -4.28 7.17 -3.83
C SER A 57 -4.35 5.68 -3.49
N GLY A 58 -4.47 4.85 -4.53
CA GLY A 58 -4.41 3.39 -4.38
C GLY A 58 -3.10 2.93 -3.75
N ALA A 59 -1.98 3.51 -4.18
CA ALA A 59 -0.66 3.23 -3.62
C ALA A 59 -0.59 3.58 -2.11
N SER A 60 -1.09 4.75 -1.69
CA SER A 60 -1.11 5.14 -0.29
C SER A 60 -1.91 4.18 0.59
N LEU A 61 -3.09 3.75 0.12
CA LEU A 61 -3.94 2.81 0.85
C LEU A 61 -3.37 1.39 0.86
N ALA A 62 -2.74 0.96 -0.24
CA ALA A 62 -2.03 -0.31 -0.32
C ALA A 62 -0.88 -0.37 0.70
N SER A 63 -0.01 0.65 0.71
CA SER A 63 1.09 0.74 1.67
C SER A 63 0.60 0.78 3.12
N GLU A 64 -0.49 1.48 3.41
CA GLU A 64 -1.09 1.48 4.74
C GLU A 64 -1.58 0.09 5.16
N LEU A 65 -2.31 -0.58 4.28
CA LEU A 65 -2.83 -1.92 4.54
C LEU A 65 -1.67 -2.89 4.82
N LEU A 66 -0.61 -2.82 4.02
CA LEU A 66 0.55 -3.70 4.14
C LEU A 66 1.35 -3.47 5.41
N ILE A 67 1.59 -2.23 5.84
CA ILE A 67 2.26 -1.96 7.13
C ILE A 67 1.44 -2.52 8.29
N ARG A 68 0.12 -2.32 8.28
CA ARG A 68 -0.75 -2.85 9.34
C ARG A 68 -0.77 -4.38 9.33
N ALA A 69 -0.87 -4.98 8.15
CA ALA A 69 -0.88 -6.44 7.99
C ALA A 69 0.48 -7.06 8.35
N GLY A 70 1.59 -6.41 7.99
CA GLY A 70 2.95 -6.84 8.31
C GLY A 70 3.14 -6.95 9.81
N TYR A 71 2.62 -5.99 10.57
CA TYR A 71 2.60 -6.09 12.03
C TYR A 71 1.69 -7.20 12.56
N ILE A 72 0.42 -7.25 12.12
CA ILE A 72 -0.57 -8.21 12.63
C ILE A 72 -0.14 -9.67 12.40
N PHE A 73 0.51 -9.93 11.26
CA PHE A 73 0.86 -11.28 10.83
C PHE A 73 2.34 -11.62 10.98
N ASP A 74 3.16 -10.71 11.53
CA ASP A 74 4.63 -10.86 11.60
C ASP A 74 5.22 -11.23 10.23
N ASN A 75 4.86 -10.44 9.20
CA ASN A 75 5.20 -10.71 7.80
C ASN A 75 6.06 -9.59 7.23
N ASP A 76 7.37 -9.85 7.17
CA ASP A 76 8.37 -8.91 6.67
C ASP A 76 8.12 -8.50 5.20
N ARG A 77 7.66 -9.42 4.34
CA ARG A 77 7.39 -9.09 2.93
C ARG A 77 6.37 -7.96 2.80
N TYR A 78 5.35 -7.91 3.65
CA TYR A 78 4.38 -6.82 3.60
C TYR A 78 5.01 -5.48 3.99
N ASN A 79 5.89 -5.47 4.99
CA ASN A 79 6.60 -4.27 5.41
C ASN A 79 7.58 -3.80 4.32
N GLU A 80 8.31 -4.72 3.71
CA GLU A 80 9.26 -4.46 2.61
C GLU A 80 8.55 -3.81 1.41
N LEU A 81 7.44 -4.39 0.94
CA LEU A 81 6.69 -3.86 -0.20
C LEU A 81 6.15 -2.44 0.05
N ALA A 82 5.67 -2.17 1.27
CA ALA A 82 5.23 -0.82 1.64
C ALA A 82 6.39 0.18 1.65
N LEU A 83 7.55 -0.23 2.19
CA LEU A 83 8.75 0.61 2.23
C LEU A 83 9.29 0.90 0.82
N SER A 84 9.36 -0.11 -0.04
CA SER A 84 9.79 0.05 -1.43
C SER A 84 8.90 1.02 -2.20
N SER A 85 7.59 1.03 -1.92
CA SER A 85 6.69 2.02 -2.51
C SER A 85 6.99 3.46 -2.04
N PHE A 86 7.42 3.66 -0.78
CA PHE A 86 7.85 4.98 -0.31
C PHE A 86 9.16 5.42 -0.97
N GLU A 87 10.12 4.51 -1.06
CA GLU A 87 11.43 4.77 -1.67
C GLU A 87 11.28 5.15 -3.14
N ARG A 88 10.37 4.47 -3.86
CA ARG A 88 10.09 4.74 -5.28
C ARG A 88 9.63 6.17 -5.54
N ASP A 89 8.82 6.73 -4.65
CA ASP A 89 8.24 8.07 -4.76
C ASP A 89 8.98 9.12 -3.89
N GLY A 90 10.09 8.74 -3.26
CA GLY A 90 10.77 9.55 -2.22
C GLY A 90 11.14 10.97 -2.66
N ASP A 91 11.66 11.16 -3.88
CA ASP A 91 12.00 12.51 -4.38
C ASP A 91 10.74 13.37 -4.58
N ALA A 92 9.64 12.78 -5.06
CA ALA A 92 8.37 13.48 -5.25
C ALA A 92 7.71 13.81 -3.90
N LEU A 93 7.74 12.88 -2.94
CA LEU A 93 7.30 13.07 -1.55
C LEU A 93 8.01 14.27 -0.90
N MET A 94 9.33 14.36 -1.08
CA MET A 94 10.13 15.44 -0.48
C MET A 94 9.92 16.80 -1.16
N ARG A 95 9.67 16.82 -2.47
CA ARG A 95 9.49 18.07 -3.25
C ARG A 95 8.05 18.59 -3.21
N PHE A 96 7.07 17.68 -3.17
CA PHE A 96 5.65 17.98 -3.34
C PHE A 96 4.79 17.34 -2.24
N GLY A 97 5.27 17.36 -0.99
CA GLY A 97 4.59 16.74 0.15
C GLY A 97 3.08 16.98 0.27
N PRO A 98 2.52 18.17 -0.02
CA PRO A 98 1.07 18.38 0.02
C PRO A 98 0.25 17.47 -0.92
N ALA A 99 0.86 16.94 -1.99
CA ALA A 99 0.22 16.00 -2.92
C ALA A 99 0.31 14.53 -2.47
N PHE A 100 0.89 14.26 -1.29
CA PHE A 100 1.13 12.92 -0.76
C PHE A 100 0.71 12.81 0.72
N GLY A 101 -0.35 13.53 1.11
CA GLY A 101 -0.74 13.67 2.51
C GLY A 101 -1.00 12.32 3.21
N ARG A 102 -1.59 11.34 2.52
CA ARG A 102 -1.82 10.01 3.09
C ARG A 102 -0.54 9.21 3.11
N MET A 103 0.20 9.14 2.01
CA MET A 103 1.46 8.42 1.93
C MET A 103 2.44 8.87 3.03
N LEU A 104 2.59 10.18 3.24
CA LEU A 104 3.42 10.74 4.31
C LEU A 104 2.90 10.38 5.71
N SER A 105 1.58 10.38 5.92
CA SER A 105 1.00 9.94 7.20
C SER A 105 1.31 8.47 7.48
N VAL A 106 1.32 7.63 6.45
CA VAL A 106 1.64 6.20 6.57
C VAL A 106 3.13 6.01 6.84
N ALA A 107 4.00 6.72 6.10
CA ALA A 107 5.45 6.69 6.31
C ALA A 107 5.85 7.20 7.70
N ASP A 108 5.21 8.25 8.20
CA ASP A 108 5.39 8.70 9.60
C ASP A 108 4.96 7.59 10.58
N ARG A 109 3.79 6.98 10.33
CA ARG A 109 3.26 5.93 11.20
C ARG A 109 4.14 4.68 11.23
N SER A 110 4.82 4.32 10.13
CA SER A 110 5.71 3.15 10.09
C SER A 110 6.96 3.31 10.95
N LEU A 111 7.32 4.54 11.35
CA LEU A 111 8.45 4.81 12.23
C LEU A 111 8.10 4.70 13.72
N ALA A 112 6.81 4.69 14.06
CA ALA A 112 6.34 4.61 15.43
C ALA A 112 5.98 3.16 15.83
N PRO A 113 6.09 2.78 17.12
CA PRO A 113 5.65 1.47 17.58
C PRO A 113 4.19 1.20 17.16
N PRO A 114 3.87 -0.01 16.71
CA PRO A 114 2.50 -0.37 16.33
C PRO A 114 1.53 -0.23 17.53
N LEU A 115 0.27 0.13 17.24
CA LEU A 115 -0.80 0.28 18.24
C LEU A 115 -1.49 -1.05 18.48
#